data_AF-A0A966YFM3-F1
#
_entry.id   AF-A0A966YFM3-F1
#
_cell.length_a   1.000
_cell.length_b   1.000
_cell.length_c   1.000
_cell.angle_alpha   90.00
_cell.angle_beta   90.00
_cell.angle_gamma   90.00
#
_symmetry.space_group_name_H-M   'P 1'
#
loop_
_entity.id
_entity.type
_entity.pdbx_description
1 polymer ?
#
loop_
_entity_poly.entity_id
_entity_poly.type
_entity_poly.pdbx_seq_one_letter_code
_entity_poly.pdbx_strand_id
1 'polypeptide(L)'
;VVLPEVDGRLFAGIVSAKEPAKKDQDLEYARFEHTPIVDRIDRVVSRVDKWIALQNTSAPKTALILSTYPGKAYQIAHAVGLDAIQSCRAIVEDAGLGDPDALGDLGQRLQTEVLTWSVADYTAALDTVPSDLHAQLFEAWGDIAQDQYVQNGAFQFPALQLGNALIALQPERGWLKTRYDDYHDLSRTPCHGYVAFYLWLQSMNTDAMVHIGAHGTLEWLPGKSVALSNACWPDALAGDIPIIYPFIVNDPGEAAQAKRRISALTLGHIPPPLAQSHTPDAFVPLENLLDEFSNADGLDPKRRDRLMDQIRDLAQSLGVEQDLGIAGDVDQGEALTRIDRFVCDIKEAQFADGLHVFGRMGYEGDQSLAAHSERDGLRTALCGRRIASGPAGSPYRGRSDVLPTGRNLFSVDPLSVPSRAAYEQGCKLADELVRRHLQDHGDWPKSLVVDLWGSATMRTAGEEFAMALALLGVRPVWAEGSERITGTEIIPLAEMDRPRIDATLRISGL
;
A
#
# COMPACT_ATOMS: atom_id res chain seq x y z
N VAL A 1 -14.95 1.11 -12.78
CA VAL A 1 -14.54 1.04 -11.36
C VAL A 1 -13.80 2.30 -10.96
N VAL A 2 -12.69 2.66 -11.63
CA VAL A 2 -11.83 3.80 -11.25
C VAL A 2 -12.54 5.16 -11.22
N LEU A 3 -13.22 5.59 -12.30
CA LEU A 3 -13.83 6.92 -12.34
C LEU A 3 -14.86 7.17 -11.21
N PRO A 4 -15.75 6.22 -10.85
CA PRO A 4 -16.56 6.29 -9.64
C PRO A 4 -15.80 6.52 -8.32
N GLU A 5 -14.53 6.11 -8.21
CA GLU A 5 -13.71 6.36 -7.01
C GLU A 5 -13.46 7.86 -6.85
N VAL A 6 -13.32 8.62 -7.95
CA VAL A 6 -13.15 10.08 -7.96
C VAL A 6 -14.38 10.78 -7.38
N ASP A 7 -15.58 10.22 -7.56
CA ASP A 7 -16.81 10.72 -6.92
C ASP A 7 -16.89 10.37 -5.42
N GLY A 8 -15.98 9.53 -4.91
CA GLY A 8 -15.99 9.00 -3.55
C GLY A 8 -16.99 7.86 -3.33
N ARG A 9 -17.42 7.18 -4.41
CA ARG A 9 -18.35 6.05 -4.30
C ARG A 9 -17.64 4.82 -3.72
N LEU A 10 -18.37 4.05 -2.93
CA LEU A 10 -17.94 2.73 -2.50
C LEU A 10 -18.33 1.69 -3.55
N PHE A 11 -17.41 0.76 -3.84
CA PHE A 11 -17.67 -0.31 -4.78
C PHE A 11 -18.47 -1.43 -4.11
N ALA A 12 -19.79 -1.43 -4.26
CA ALA A 12 -20.64 -2.42 -3.60
C ALA A 12 -20.59 -3.82 -4.24
N GLY A 13 -20.25 -3.91 -5.53
CA GLY A 13 -20.25 -5.14 -6.32
C GLY A 13 -20.89 -4.97 -7.70
N ILE A 14 -21.15 -6.08 -8.38
CA ILE A 14 -21.89 -6.13 -9.66
C ILE A 14 -23.30 -6.67 -9.42
N VAL A 15 -24.30 -6.20 -10.16
CA VAL A 15 -25.70 -6.67 -10.01
C VAL A 15 -26.26 -7.32 -11.27
N SER A 16 -25.60 -7.12 -12.41
CA SER A 16 -25.98 -7.70 -13.70
C SER A 16 -24.76 -7.87 -14.61
N ALA A 17 -24.89 -8.75 -15.60
CA ALA A 17 -23.95 -8.90 -16.71
C ALA A 17 -24.65 -8.59 -18.05
N LYS A 18 -23.90 -8.10 -19.02
CA LYS A 18 -24.41 -7.88 -20.38
C LYS A 18 -24.34 -9.20 -21.14
N GLU A 19 -25.49 -9.77 -21.48
CA GLU A 19 -25.61 -11.05 -22.17
C GLU A 19 -26.41 -10.90 -23.47
N PRO A 20 -26.08 -11.68 -24.52
CA PRO A 20 -26.91 -11.73 -25.71
C PRO A 20 -28.24 -12.41 -25.37
N ALA A 21 -29.35 -11.75 -25.72
CA ALA A 21 -30.66 -12.36 -25.71
C ALA A 21 -30.74 -13.48 -26.77
N LYS A 22 -31.83 -14.24 -26.74
CA LYS A 22 -32.10 -15.24 -27.79
C LYS A 22 -32.06 -14.57 -29.17
N LYS A 23 -31.24 -15.13 -30.07
CA LYS A 23 -31.12 -14.67 -31.46
C LYS A 23 -32.49 -14.73 -32.13
N ASP A 24 -32.91 -13.60 -32.68
CA ASP A 24 -34.08 -13.52 -33.55
C ASP A 24 -33.77 -14.27 -34.86
N GLN A 25 -34.66 -15.19 -35.26
CA GLN A 25 -34.41 -16.07 -36.40
C GLN A 25 -34.58 -15.36 -37.74
N ASP A 26 -35.46 -14.35 -37.82
CA ASP A 26 -35.74 -13.62 -39.06
C ASP A 26 -34.76 -12.47 -39.26
N LEU A 27 -34.36 -11.80 -38.17
CA LEU A 27 -33.44 -10.66 -38.20
C LEU A 27 -31.96 -11.09 -38.12
N GLU A 28 -31.70 -12.35 -37.83
CA GLU A 28 -30.38 -12.91 -37.52
C GLU A 28 -29.59 -12.09 -36.46
N TYR A 29 -30.29 -11.43 -35.56
CA TYR A 29 -29.73 -10.49 -34.60
C TYR A 29 -30.02 -10.93 -33.16
N ALA A 30 -29.05 -10.74 -32.26
CA ALA A 30 -29.22 -10.91 -30.83
C ALA A 30 -28.97 -9.56 -30.15
N ARG A 31 -30.01 -9.01 -29.52
CA ARG A 31 -29.86 -7.81 -28.68
C ARG A 31 -29.08 -8.16 -27.43
N PHE A 32 -28.23 -7.26 -26.95
CA PHE A 32 -27.59 -7.44 -25.65
C PHE A 32 -28.44 -6.79 -24.56
N GLU A 33 -28.68 -7.53 -23.48
CA GLU A 33 -29.47 -7.09 -22.34
C GLU A 33 -28.69 -7.26 -21.04
N HIS A 34 -29.11 -6.57 -19.99
CA HIS A 34 -28.57 -6.77 -18.65
C HIS A 34 -29.32 -7.92 -17.96
N THR A 35 -28.66 -9.06 -17.79
CA THR A 35 -29.17 -10.20 -17.02
C THR A 35 -28.80 -10.03 -15.55
N PRO A 36 -29.76 -10.11 -14.60
CA PRO A 36 -29.48 -9.98 -13.18
C PRO A 36 -28.64 -11.14 -12.65
N ILE A 37 -27.73 -10.85 -11.71
CA ILE A 37 -26.96 -11.85 -10.97
C ILE A 37 -27.52 -11.85 -9.54
N VAL A 38 -28.48 -12.74 -9.26
CA VAL A 38 -29.35 -12.68 -8.07
C VAL A 38 -28.57 -12.66 -6.76
N ASP A 39 -27.62 -13.58 -6.57
CA ASP A 39 -26.83 -13.65 -5.33
C ASP A 39 -25.97 -12.40 -5.11
N ARG A 40 -25.56 -11.72 -6.19
CA ARG A 40 -24.82 -10.47 -6.10
C ARG A 40 -25.73 -9.27 -5.81
N ILE A 41 -26.96 -9.28 -6.31
CA ILE A 41 -27.97 -8.28 -5.93
C ILE A 41 -28.18 -8.34 -4.41
N ASP A 42 -28.40 -9.53 -3.85
CA ASP A 42 -28.60 -9.71 -2.41
C ASP A 42 -27.41 -9.20 -1.61
N ARG A 43 -26.18 -9.53 -2.03
CA ARG A 43 -24.95 -9.03 -1.39
C ARG A 43 -24.84 -7.50 -1.43
N VAL A 44 -25.14 -6.88 -2.57
CA VAL A 44 -25.10 -5.42 -2.72
C VAL A 44 -26.14 -4.75 -1.84
N VAL A 45 -27.38 -5.28 -1.81
CA VAL A 45 -28.46 -4.76 -0.95
C VAL A 45 -28.08 -4.87 0.52
N SER A 46 -27.61 -6.03 0.97
CA SER A 46 -27.17 -6.26 2.35
C SER A 46 -26.05 -5.31 2.79
N ARG A 47 -25.06 -5.03 1.92
CA ARG A 47 -24.03 -4.01 2.19
C ARG A 47 -24.62 -2.61 2.33
N VAL A 48 -25.55 -2.23 1.46
CA VAL A 48 -26.22 -0.93 1.52
C VAL A 48 -27.03 -0.82 2.81
N ASP A 49 -27.78 -1.86 3.17
CA ASP A 49 -28.58 -1.90 4.39
C ASP A 49 -27.71 -1.76 5.65
N LYS A 50 -26.53 -2.37 5.68
CA LYS A 50 -25.58 -2.21 6.80
C LYS A 50 -25.05 -0.77 6.93
N TRP A 51 -24.72 -0.11 5.82
CA TRP A 51 -24.35 1.31 5.84
C TRP A 51 -25.51 2.20 6.31
N ILE A 52 -26.75 1.90 5.92
CA ILE A 52 -27.95 2.62 6.37
C ILE A 52 -28.22 2.35 7.85
N ALA A 53 -28.07 1.10 8.31
CA ALA A 53 -28.22 0.74 9.71
C ALA A 53 -27.22 1.53 10.58
N LEU A 54 -25.96 1.62 10.14
CA LEU A 54 -24.91 2.38 10.82
C LEU A 54 -25.27 3.87 11.01
N GLN A 55 -26.02 4.48 10.09
CA GLN A 55 -26.51 5.87 10.25
C GLN A 55 -27.47 6.05 11.42
N ASN A 56 -28.16 4.99 11.82
CA ASN A 56 -29.14 4.99 12.90
C ASN A 56 -28.57 4.44 14.22
N THR A 57 -27.31 4.01 14.24
CA THR A 57 -26.64 3.47 15.42
C THR A 57 -25.88 4.57 16.16
N SER A 58 -26.31 4.91 17.37
CA SER A 58 -25.69 5.99 18.16
C SER A 58 -24.35 5.61 18.79
N ALA A 59 -24.10 4.31 19.01
CA ALA A 59 -22.91 3.79 19.66
C ALA A 59 -22.50 2.46 19.01
N PRO A 60 -21.89 2.50 17.81
CA PRO A 60 -21.66 1.31 17.00
C PRO A 60 -20.64 0.36 17.62
N LYS A 61 -20.96 -0.93 17.64
CA LYS A 61 -20.02 -2.00 17.97
C LYS A 61 -19.00 -2.11 16.85
N THR A 62 -17.77 -1.74 17.15
CA THR A 62 -16.73 -1.58 16.14
C THR A 62 -15.59 -2.54 16.40
N ALA A 63 -15.25 -3.36 15.40
CA ALA A 63 -14.08 -4.22 15.45
C ALA A 63 -12.85 -3.46 14.90
N LEU A 64 -11.85 -3.22 15.75
CA LEU A 64 -10.57 -2.62 15.41
C LEU A 64 -9.55 -3.75 15.13
N ILE A 65 -9.24 -3.95 13.85
CA ILE A 65 -8.41 -5.07 13.39
C ILE A 65 -7.00 -4.56 13.09
N LEU A 66 -6.03 -4.96 13.91
CA LEU A 66 -4.64 -4.58 13.71
C LEU A 66 -3.95 -5.58 12.78
N SER A 67 -3.38 -5.08 11.68
CA SER A 67 -2.66 -5.91 10.72
C SER A 67 -1.39 -6.47 11.35
N THR A 68 -1.20 -7.78 11.27
CA THR A 68 0.00 -8.48 11.74
C THR A 68 1.04 -8.65 10.64
N TYR A 69 0.68 -8.45 9.36
CA TYR A 69 1.56 -8.62 8.19
C TYR A 69 2.76 -7.66 8.23
N PRO A 70 4.02 -8.07 7.98
CA PRO A 70 4.46 -9.37 7.49
C PRO A 70 4.85 -10.38 8.62
N GLY A 71 4.26 -10.24 9.81
CA GLY A 71 4.33 -11.22 10.89
C GLY A 71 5.64 -11.16 11.69
N LYS A 72 6.23 -9.98 11.89
CA LYS A 72 7.48 -9.89 12.66
C LYS A 72 7.20 -9.98 14.16
N ALA A 73 7.92 -10.85 14.88
CA ALA A 73 7.69 -11.10 16.31
C ALA A 73 7.80 -9.83 17.18
N TYR A 74 8.59 -8.85 16.76
CA TYR A 74 8.76 -7.55 17.43
C TYR A 74 7.79 -6.47 16.94
N GLN A 75 6.92 -6.78 15.97
CA GLN A 75 5.96 -5.87 15.37
C GLN A 75 4.59 -6.53 15.32
N ILE A 76 3.91 -6.55 16.47
CA ILE A 76 2.59 -7.16 16.64
C ILE A 76 1.48 -6.47 15.83
N ALA A 77 1.70 -5.21 15.44
CA ALA A 77 0.81 -4.43 14.59
C ALA A 77 1.67 -3.64 13.61
N HIS A 78 1.56 -3.97 12.33
CA HIS A 78 2.35 -3.36 11.28
C HIS A 78 1.55 -2.30 10.54
N ALA A 79 2.15 -1.12 10.45
CA ALA A 79 1.65 -0.07 9.58
C ALA A 79 2.81 0.73 9.00
N VAL A 80 2.69 1.09 7.71
CA VAL A 80 3.69 1.90 7.02
C VAL A 80 3.49 3.35 7.47
N GLY A 81 4.47 3.88 8.19
CA GLY A 81 4.47 5.26 8.64
C GLY A 81 3.38 5.61 9.67
N LEU A 82 2.80 4.62 10.35
CA LEU A 82 1.77 4.81 11.37
C LEU A 82 2.11 4.01 12.63
N ASP A 83 1.95 4.60 13.80
CA ASP A 83 1.95 3.88 15.07
C ASP A 83 0.58 3.25 15.25
N ALA A 84 0.45 1.97 14.88
CA ALA A 84 -0.82 1.27 14.90
C ALA A 84 -1.42 1.13 16.31
N ILE A 85 -0.59 0.99 17.35
CA ILE A 85 -1.04 0.81 18.73
C ILE A 85 -1.57 2.13 19.30
N GLN A 86 -0.82 3.22 19.13
CA GLN A 86 -1.27 4.55 19.55
C GLN A 86 -2.45 5.04 18.70
N SER A 87 -2.47 4.73 17.40
CA SER A 87 -3.61 5.06 16.53
C SER A 87 -4.86 4.30 16.92
N CYS A 88 -4.75 3.03 17.34
CA CYS A 88 -5.89 2.28 17.88
C CYS A 88 -6.46 2.97 19.13
N ARG A 89 -5.60 3.45 20.04
CA ARG A 89 -6.03 4.23 21.22
C ARG A 89 -6.72 5.52 20.81
N ALA A 90 -6.14 6.28 19.88
CA ALA A 90 -6.72 7.52 19.36
C ALA A 90 -8.09 7.28 18.71
N ILE A 91 -8.25 6.19 17.95
CA ILE A 91 -9.51 5.78 17.34
C ILE A 91 -10.56 5.46 18.42
N VAL A 92 -10.20 4.73 19.49
CA VAL A 92 -11.12 4.45 20.60
C VAL A 92 -11.62 5.75 21.25
N GLU A 93 -10.72 6.69 21.50
CA GLU A 93 -11.03 8.01 22.06
C GLU A 93 -11.94 8.83 21.13
N ASP A 94 -11.53 8.97 19.87
CA ASP A 94 -12.22 9.82 18.89
C ASP A 94 -13.57 9.23 18.47
N ALA A 95 -13.72 7.92 18.41
CA ALA A 95 -15.00 7.31 18.10
C ALA A 95 -15.90 7.13 19.34
N GLY A 96 -15.40 7.38 20.55
CA GLY A 96 -16.14 7.17 21.79
C GLY A 96 -16.53 5.70 22.01
N LEU A 97 -15.65 4.77 21.62
CA LEU A 97 -15.93 3.33 21.69
C LEU A 97 -15.71 2.74 23.08
N GLY A 98 -14.94 3.42 23.93
CA GLY A 98 -14.62 2.99 25.29
C GLY A 98 -13.66 3.97 25.95
N ASP A 99 -13.24 3.66 27.18
CA ASP A 99 -12.22 4.44 27.89
C ASP A 99 -10.82 4.09 27.34
N PRO A 100 -10.13 5.01 26.64
CA PRO A 100 -8.80 4.73 26.08
C PRO A 100 -7.76 4.43 27.17
N ASP A 101 -7.90 4.95 28.39
CA ASP A 101 -6.94 4.70 29.47
C ASP A 101 -7.00 3.25 29.95
N ALA A 102 -8.19 2.65 29.93
CA ALA A 102 -8.41 1.24 30.24
C ALA A 102 -7.75 0.28 29.23
N LEU A 103 -7.19 0.77 28.11
CA LEU A 103 -6.35 -0.05 27.23
C LEU A 103 -5.01 -0.43 27.88
N GLY A 104 -4.46 0.39 28.78
CA GLY A 104 -3.16 0.11 29.41
C GLY A 104 -2.04 -0.14 28.40
N ASP A 105 -1.16 -1.12 28.64
CA ASP A 105 -0.23 -1.60 27.61
C ASP A 105 -0.97 -2.53 26.63
N LEU A 106 -1.59 -1.93 25.61
CA LEU A 106 -2.34 -2.67 24.60
C LEU A 106 -1.49 -3.73 23.90
N GLY A 107 -0.20 -3.44 23.67
CA GLY A 107 0.69 -4.36 22.99
C GLY A 107 0.99 -5.61 23.82
N GLN A 108 1.18 -5.45 25.13
CA GLN A 108 1.33 -6.57 26.05
C GLN A 108 0.02 -7.36 26.20
N ARG A 109 -1.11 -6.66 26.34
CA ARG A 109 -2.42 -7.30 26.52
C ARG A 109 -2.82 -8.14 25.32
N LEU A 110 -2.59 -7.66 24.10
CA LEU A 110 -2.84 -8.43 22.87
C LEU A 110 -1.94 -9.68 22.71
N GLN A 111 -0.89 -9.83 23.53
CA GLN A 111 -0.08 -11.06 23.57
C GLN A 111 -0.57 -12.08 24.60
N THR A 112 -1.41 -11.68 25.56
CA THR A 112 -1.82 -12.52 26.69
C THR A 112 -3.32 -12.74 26.77
N GLU A 113 -4.13 -11.76 26.38
CA GLU A 113 -5.59 -11.84 26.36
C GLU A 113 -6.07 -12.51 25.08
N VAL A 114 -6.99 -13.46 25.25
CA VAL A 114 -7.60 -14.21 24.17
C VAL A 114 -9.10 -14.23 24.34
N LEU A 115 -9.82 -14.06 23.23
CA LEU A 115 -11.23 -14.39 23.13
C LEU A 115 -11.38 -15.70 22.37
N THR A 116 -12.35 -16.50 22.79
CA THR A 116 -12.56 -17.84 22.25
C THR A 116 -13.86 -17.94 21.48
N TRP A 117 -13.84 -18.78 20.45
CA TRP A 117 -15.04 -19.15 19.70
C TRP A 117 -15.05 -20.65 19.46
N SER A 118 -16.16 -21.31 19.76
CA SER A 118 -16.18 -22.78 19.77
C SER A 118 -16.04 -23.34 18.35
N VAL A 119 -15.36 -24.49 18.21
CA VAL A 119 -15.26 -25.18 16.92
C VAL A 119 -16.66 -25.58 16.42
N ALA A 120 -17.61 -25.85 17.33
CA ALA A 120 -18.99 -26.14 16.98
C ALA A 120 -19.70 -24.94 16.33
N ASP A 121 -19.58 -23.74 16.92
CA ASP A 121 -20.16 -22.52 16.36
C ASP A 121 -19.49 -22.14 15.03
N TYR A 122 -18.17 -22.31 14.93
CA TYR A 122 -17.46 -22.16 13.67
C TYR A 122 -17.98 -23.11 12.59
N THR A 123 -18.19 -24.38 12.93
CA THR A 123 -18.67 -25.39 11.98
C THR A 123 -20.07 -25.01 11.46
N ALA A 124 -20.95 -24.57 12.36
CA ALA A 124 -22.28 -24.08 11.98
C ALA A 124 -22.23 -22.81 11.13
N ALA A 125 -21.30 -21.89 11.40
CA ALA A 125 -21.12 -20.69 10.59
C ALA A 125 -20.51 -20.99 9.21
N LEU A 126 -19.66 -22.02 9.13
CA LEU A 126 -19.02 -22.43 7.89
C LEU A 126 -20.02 -22.93 6.83
N ASP A 127 -21.19 -23.41 7.26
CA ASP A 127 -22.31 -23.77 6.37
C ASP A 127 -22.87 -22.58 5.57
N THR A 128 -22.58 -21.34 6.00
CA THR A 128 -22.96 -20.12 5.25
C THR A 128 -21.98 -19.78 4.13
N VAL A 129 -20.80 -20.40 4.13
CA VAL A 129 -19.76 -20.21 3.11
C VAL A 129 -20.09 -21.10 1.89
N PRO A 130 -19.95 -20.61 0.65
CA PRO A 130 -20.20 -21.41 -0.54
C PRO A 130 -19.42 -22.73 -0.57
N SER A 131 -20.06 -23.79 -1.06
CA SER A 131 -19.52 -25.16 -1.08
C SER A 131 -18.14 -25.28 -1.73
N ASP A 132 -17.88 -24.47 -2.76
CA ASP A 132 -16.60 -24.49 -3.46
C ASP A 132 -15.46 -23.96 -2.59
N LEU A 133 -15.72 -22.91 -1.80
CA LEU A 133 -14.75 -22.37 -0.84
C LEU A 133 -14.58 -23.32 0.35
N HIS A 134 -15.67 -23.94 0.79
CA HIS A 134 -15.62 -25.00 1.80
C HIS A 134 -14.72 -26.16 1.35
N ALA A 135 -14.90 -26.67 0.13
CA ALA A 135 -14.06 -27.74 -0.42
C ALA A 135 -12.59 -27.34 -0.51
N GLN A 136 -12.29 -26.13 -1.02
CA GLN A 136 -10.92 -25.60 -1.09
C GLN A 136 -10.24 -25.52 0.29
N LEU A 137 -11.00 -25.13 1.32
CA LEU A 137 -10.50 -25.00 2.68
C LEU A 137 -10.07 -26.34 3.26
N PHE A 138 -10.94 -27.34 3.19
CA PHE A 138 -10.65 -28.69 3.70
C PHE A 138 -9.59 -29.41 2.86
N GLU A 139 -9.54 -29.18 1.54
CA GLU A 139 -8.47 -29.71 0.68
C GLU A 139 -7.10 -29.15 1.08
N ALA A 140 -7.02 -27.85 1.37
CA ALA A 140 -5.76 -27.20 1.72
C ALA A 140 -5.32 -27.44 3.17
N TRP A 141 -6.26 -27.53 4.12
CA TRP A 141 -5.95 -27.46 5.56
C TRP A 141 -6.43 -28.68 6.38
N GLY A 142 -7.24 -29.56 5.80
CA GLY A 142 -7.65 -30.81 6.46
C GLY A 142 -8.63 -30.60 7.61
N ASP A 143 -8.34 -31.23 8.75
CA ASP A 143 -9.23 -31.21 9.92
C ASP A 143 -9.08 -29.90 10.72
N ILE A 144 -10.21 -29.28 11.05
CA ILE A 144 -10.30 -28.07 11.89
C ILE A 144 -9.52 -28.23 13.20
N ALA A 145 -9.57 -29.41 13.81
CA ALA A 145 -8.91 -29.68 15.09
C ALA A 145 -7.37 -29.56 15.03
N GLN A 146 -6.79 -29.55 13.82
CA GLN A 146 -5.33 -29.42 13.61
C GLN A 146 -4.89 -27.97 13.37
N ASP A 147 -5.83 -27.02 13.29
CA ASP A 147 -5.49 -25.62 13.07
C ASP A 147 -4.73 -25.02 14.26
N GLN A 148 -3.72 -24.20 13.98
CA GLN A 148 -2.83 -23.60 14.99
C GLN A 148 -3.55 -22.72 16.02
N TYR A 149 -4.74 -22.21 15.69
CA TYR A 149 -5.55 -21.39 16.59
C TYR A 149 -6.50 -22.22 17.46
N VAL A 150 -6.63 -23.52 17.23
CA VAL A 150 -7.54 -24.38 18.00
C VAL A 150 -6.84 -24.93 19.24
N GLN A 151 -7.44 -24.65 20.40
CA GLN A 151 -7.03 -25.22 21.69
C GLN A 151 -8.28 -25.57 22.50
N ASN A 152 -8.30 -26.77 23.09
CA ASN A 152 -9.41 -27.25 23.92
C ASN A 152 -10.80 -27.16 23.23
N GLY A 153 -10.86 -27.40 21.92
CA GLY A 153 -12.11 -27.40 21.15
C GLY A 153 -12.66 -26.00 20.79
N ALA A 154 -11.85 -24.96 20.94
CA ALA A 154 -12.20 -23.60 20.54
C ALA A 154 -11.04 -22.91 19.82
N PHE A 155 -11.35 -22.02 18.87
CA PHE A 155 -10.39 -21.06 18.35
C PHE A 155 -10.05 -20.04 19.44
N GLN A 156 -8.78 -19.66 19.54
CA GLN A 156 -8.30 -18.61 20.42
C GLN A 156 -7.75 -17.46 19.58
N PHE A 157 -8.39 -16.29 19.67
CA PHE A 157 -7.97 -15.09 18.96
C PHE A 157 -7.32 -14.10 19.94
N PRO A 158 -6.12 -13.57 19.63
CA PRO A 158 -5.53 -12.49 20.41
C PRO A 158 -6.39 -11.24 20.27
N ALA A 159 -7.25 -11.02 21.25
CA ALA A 159 -8.33 -10.05 21.18
C ALA A 159 -8.79 -9.67 22.59
N LEU A 160 -9.35 -8.47 22.71
CA LEU A 160 -9.97 -7.98 23.93
C LEU A 160 -11.19 -7.11 23.63
N GLN A 161 -12.13 -7.08 24.57
CA GLN A 161 -13.32 -6.25 24.50
C GLN A 161 -13.16 -5.03 25.42
N LEU A 162 -13.40 -3.83 24.89
CA LEU A 162 -13.42 -2.57 25.62
C LEU A 162 -14.64 -1.74 25.22
N GLY A 163 -15.67 -1.71 26.06
CA GLY A 163 -16.92 -1.02 25.73
C GLY A 163 -17.50 -1.57 24.41
N ASN A 164 -17.68 -0.70 23.43
CA ASN A 164 -18.12 -1.03 22.07
C ASN A 164 -16.98 -1.35 21.11
N ALA A 165 -15.71 -1.23 21.52
CA ALA A 165 -14.56 -1.66 20.74
C ALA A 165 -14.23 -3.14 21.01
N LEU A 166 -14.22 -3.95 19.94
CA LEU A 166 -13.50 -5.20 19.92
C LEU A 166 -12.14 -4.94 19.28
N ILE A 167 -11.04 -5.23 19.97
CA ILE A 167 -9.68 -4.99 19.45
C ILE A 167 -9.02 -6.34 19.26
N ALA A 168 -8.53 -6.62 18.05
CA ALA A 168 -7.98 -7.92 17.72
C ALA A 168 -6.80 -7.83 16.75
N LEU A 169 -5.86 -8.77 16.89
CA LEU A 169 -4.82 -9.00 15.90
C LEU A 169 -5.39 -9.81 14.73
N GLN A 170 -5.14 -9.38 13.50
CA GLN A 170 -5.49 -10.17 12.32
C GLN A 170 -4.73 -11.50 12.36
N PRO A 171 -5.41 -12.66 12.24
CA PRO A 171 -4.73 -13.95 12.19
C PRO A 171 -3.83 -14.09 10.97
N GLU A 172 -2.89 -15.02 11.07
CA GLU A 172 -2.07 -15.44 9.94
C GLU A 172 -2.92 -16.15 8.89
N ARG A 173 -2.68 -15.85 7.61
CA ARG A 173 -3.39 -16.50 6.50
C ARG A 173 -3.04 -17.98 6.35
N GLY A 174 -1.83 -18.35 6.76
CA GLY A 174 -1.30 -19.70 6.66
C GLY A 174 -0.44 -20.07 7.86
N TRP A 175 0.62 -20.86 7.64
CA TRP A 175 1.52 -21.24 8.73
C TRP A 175 2.50 -20.10 9.05
N LEU A 176 2.70 -19.82 10.34
CA LEU A 176 3.70 -18.85 10.81
C LEU A 176 5.11 -19.09 10.25
N LYS A 177 5.47 -20.36 9.98
CA LYS A 177 6.80 -20.74 9.47
C LYS A 177 7.01 -20.45 7.99
N THR A 178 5.93 -20.43 7.19
CA THR A 178 5.99 -20.22 5.72
C THR A 178 5.46 -18.85 5.30
N ARG A 179 5.05 -18.02 6.25
CA ARG A 179 4.31 -16.76 6.02
C ARG A 179 4.85 -15.84 4.92
N TYR A 180 6.18 -15.74 4.73
CA TYR A 180 6.76 -14.84 3.73
C TYR A 180 6.41 -15.25 2.31
N ASP A 181 6.56 -16.52 1.97
CA ASP A 181 6.16 -17.07 0.68
C ASP A 181 4.64 -17.05 0.52
N ASP A 182 3.95 -17.19 1.64
CA ASP A 182 2.50 -17.27 1.67
C ASP A 182 1.89 -15.91 1.34
N TYR A 183 2.28 -14.78 1.93
CA TYR A 183 1.51 -13.53 1.79
C TYR A 183 1.36 -13.00 0.36
N HIS A 184 2.33 -13.24 -0.52
CA HIS A 184 2.29 -12.77 -1.91
C HIS A 184 1.63 -13.76 -2.88
N ASP A 185 1.25 -14.95 -2.40
CA ASP A 185 0.57 -15.96 -3.20
C ASP A 185 -0.93 -15.68 -3.29
N LEU A 186 -1.39 -15.05 -4.38
CA LEU A 186 -2.80 -14.74 -4.58
C LEU A 186 -3.70 -15.97 -4.80
N SER A 187 -3.12 -17.18 -4.91
CA SER A 187 -3.87 -18.43 -5.13
C SER A 187 -4.11 -19.21 -3.84
N ARG A 188 -3.43 -18.87 -2.74
CA ARG A 188 -3.44 -19.67 -1.52
C ARG A 188 -4.67 -19.45 -0.65
N THR A 189 -5.40 -20.54 -0.45
CA THR A 189 -6.55 -20.63 0.46
C THR A 189 -6.18 -20.27 1.91
N PRO A 190 -6.94 -19.40 2.59
CA PRO A 190 -6.71 -19.09 4.01
C PRO A 190 -6.91 -20.32 4.90
N CYS A 191 -6.20 -20.39 6.05
CA CYS A 191 -6.38 -21.45 7.04
C CYS A 191 -7.72 -21.34 7.80
N HIS A 192 -8.10 -22.40 8.52
CA HIS A 192 -9.34 -22.42 9.30
C HIS A 192 -9.39 -21.29 10.33
N GLY A 193 -8.29 -21.01 11.04
CA GLY A 193 -8.24 -19.93 12.03
C GLY A 193 -8.51 -18.55 11.44
N TYR A 194 -8.03 -18.28 10.23
CA TYR A 194 -8.29 -17.04 9.51
C TYR A 194 -9.77 -16.92 9.10
N VAL A 195 -10.33 -18.00 8.52
CA VAL A 195 -11.75 -18.06 8.14
C VAL A 195 -12.63 -17.92 9.38
N ALA A 196 -12.32 -18.63 10.45
CA ALA A 196 -13.04 -18.62 11.71
C ALA A 196 -13.08 -17.22 12.33
N PHE A 197 -11.97 -16.48 12.28
CA PHE A 197 -11.93 -15.11 12.80
C PHE A 197 -12.94 -14.18 12.13
N TYR A 198 -13.02 -14.20 10.80
CA TYR A 198 -13.96 -13.34 10.08
C TYR A 198 -15.42 -13.79 10.22
N LEU A 199 -15.68 -15.09 10.25
CA LEU A 199 -17.03 -15.60 10.56
C LEU A 199 -17.44 -15.28 12.00
N TRP A 200 -16.50 -15.30 12.94
CA TRP A 200 -16.71 -14.88 14.31
C TRP A 200 -17.09 -13.39 14.40
N LEU A 201 -16.36 -12.51 13.70
CA LEU A 201 -16.70 -11.08 13.61
C LEU A 201 -18.11 -10.84 13.06
N GLN A 202 -18.50 -11.61 12.03
CA GLN A 202 -19.86 -11.57 11.47
C GLN A 202 -20.91 -12.06 12.48
N SER A 203 -20.61 -13.11 13.25
CA SER A 203 -21.52 -13.67 14.26
C SER A 203 -21.79 -12.73 15.45
N MET A 204 -20.85 -11.83 15.76
CA MET A 204 -20.96 -10.90 16.89
C MET A 204 -21.89 -9.70 16.65
N ASN A 205 -22.52 -9.61 15.47
CA ASN A 205 -23.28 -8.44 15.04
C ASN A 205 -22.44 -7.15 15.13
N THR A 206 -21.22 -7.21 14.60
CA THR A 206 -20.33 -6.05 14.46
C THR A 206 -20.98 -5.04 13.50
N ASP A 207 -21.13 -3.78 13.94
CA ASP A 207 -21.76 -2.72 13.13
C ASP A 207 -20.80 -2.15 12.08
N ALA A 208 -19.51 -2.09 12.40
CA ALA A 208 -18.46 -1.62 11.50
C ALA A 208 -17.11 -2.25 11.85
N MET A 209 -16.22 -2.33 10.86
CA MET A 209 -14.85 -2.79 11.03
C MET A 209 -13.90 -1.65 10.67
N VAL A 210 -12.92 -1.38 11.53
CA VAL A 210 -11.82 -0.47 11.24
C VAL A 210 -10.55 -1.29 11.13
N HIS A 211 -10.01 -1.40 9.94
CA HIS A 211 -8.70 -2.03 9.75
C HIS A 211 -7.59 -0.99 9.99
N ILE A 212 -6.64 -1.32 10.87
CA ILE A 212 -5.53 -0.45 11.28
C ILE A 212 -4.23 -1.12 10.84
N GLY A 213 -3.53 -0.53 9.88
CA GLY A 213 -2.32 -1.12 9.31
C GLY A 213 -1.92 -0.46 8.00
N ALA A 214 -0.79 -0.90 7.42
CA ALA A 214 -0.39 -0.51 6.07
C ALA A 214 -1.45 -0.99 5.08
N HIS A 215 -1.69 -2.30 5.15
CA HIS A 215 -2.77 -3.02 4.52
C HIS A 215 -3.01 -4.30 5.34
N GLY A 216 -4.13 -4.96 5.07
CA GLY A 216 -4.50 -6.21 5.73
C GLY A 216 -4.08 -7.35 4.82
N THR A 217 -4.52 -8.55 5.15
CA THR A 217 -4.39 -9.72 4.25
C THR A 217 -5.73 -10.14 3.63
N LEU A 218 -6.85 -9.49 3.99
CA LEU A 218 -8.20 -9.89 3.62
C LEU A 218 -8.48 -9.60 2.14
N GLU A 219 -8.10 -8.40 1.70
CA GLU A 219 -8.21 -7.93 0.33
C GLU A 219 -7.28 -8.67 -0.65
N TRP A 220 -6.31 -9.42 -0.12
CA TRP A 220 -5.33 -10.20 -0.89
C TRP A 220 -5.63 -11.69 -0.94
N LEU A 221 -6.75 -12.15 -0.36
CA LEU A 221 -7.15 -13.56 -0.43
C LEU A 221 -7.51 -13.98 -1.87
N PRO A 222 -7.53 -15.29 -2.18
CA PRO A 222 -7.81 -15.76 -3.53
C PRO A 222 -9.19 -15.39 -4.05
N GLY A 223 -9.25 -15.07 -5.34
CA GLY A 223 -10.48 -14.66 -6.01
C GLY A 223 -10.19 -13.74 -7.20
N LYS A 224 -11.25 -13.20 -7.78
CA LYS A 224 -11.17 -12.23 -8.88
C LYS A 224 -10.42 -10.96 -8.44
N SER A 225 -9.74 -10.30 -9.37
CA SER A 225 -9.02 -9.03 -9.10
C SER A 225 -9.98 -7.87 -8.74
N VAL A 226 -11.17 -7.86 -9.32
CA VAL A 226 -12.26 -6.90 -9.06
C VAL A 226 -13.60 -7.56 -9.38
N ALA A 227 -14.71 -6.95 -8.93
CA ALA A 227 -16.06 -7.47 -9.18
C ALA A 227 -16.22 -8.92 -8.68
N LEU A 228 -16.00 -9.08 -7.37
CA LEU A 228 -15.97 -10.38 -6.71
C LEU A 228 -17.31 -11.13 -6.83
N SER A 229 -17.22 -12.46 -6.95
CA SER A 229 -18.34 -13.39 -6.84
C SER A 229 -18.45 -13.94 -5.41
N ASN A 230 -19.54 -14.67 -5.12
CA ASN A 230 -19.67 -15.46 -3.90
C ASN A 230 -18.51 -16.46 -3.73
N ALA A 231 -17.94 -16.98 -4.81
CA ALA A 231 -16.78 -17.86 -4.81
C ALA A 231 -15.42 -17.14 -4.60
N CYS A 232 -15.39 -15.92 -4.06
CA CYS A 232 -14.16 -15.19 -3.75
C CYS A 232 -14.00 -15.06 -2.23
N TRP A 233 -12.85 -15.48 -1.70
CA TRP A 233 -12.57 -15.42 -0.26
C TRP A 233 -12.76 -14.02 0.36
N PRO A 234 -12.29 -12.91 -0.26
CA PRO A 234 -12.52 -11.59 0.33
C PRO A 234 -14.01 -11.24 0.44
N ASP A 235 -14.87 -11.67 -0.51
CA ASP A 235 -16.32 -11.39 -0.45
C ASP A 235 -17.00 -12.20 0.66
N ALA A 236 -16.63 -13.48 0.79
CA ALA A 236 -17.18 -14.38 1.80
C ALA A 236 -16.81 -13.93 3.23
N LEU A 237 -15.56 -13.51 3.45
CA LEU A 237 -15.07 -13.17 4.78
C LEU A 237 -15.31 -11.70 5.18
N ALA A 238 -15.27 -10.75 4.25
CA ALA A 238 -15.69 -9.37 4.53
C ALA A 238 -17.20 -9.31 4.79
N GLY A 239 -17.97 -10.14 4.08
CA GLY A 239 -19.42 -10.19 4.18
C GLY A 239 -20.06 -8.85 3.78
N ASP A 240 -20.94 -8.37 4.65
CA ASP A 240 -21.68 -7.13 4.50
C ASP A 240 -21.28 -6.03 5.49
N ILE A 241 -20.30 -6.30 6.37
CA ILE A 241 -19.84 -5.36 7.39
C ILE A 241 -19.22 -4.13 6.70
N PRO A 242 -19.63 -2.89 7.05
CA PRO A 242 -18.97 -1.67 6.63
C PRO A 242 -17.49 -1.67 7.06
N ILE A 243 -16.57 -1.60 6.10
CA ILE A 243 -15.13 -1.56 6.35
C ILE A 243 -14.62 -0.12 6.16
N ILE A 244 -14.07 0.43 7.22
CA ILE A 244 -13.37 1.72 7.26
C ILE A 244 -11.88 1.42 7.40
N TYR A 245 -11.05 2.13 6.64
CA TYR A 245 -9.65 1.79 6.55
C TYR A 245 -8.78 3.06 6.55
N PRO A 246 -8.26 3.51 7.72
CA PRO A 246 -7.14 4.45 7.77
C PRO A 246 -5.98 3.95 6.90
N PHE A 247 -5.62 4.73 5.89
CA PHE A 247 -4.66 4.34 4.86
C PHE A 247 -3.71 5.47 4.54
N ILE A 248 -2.41 5.20 4.37
CA ILE A 248 -1.43 6.24 4.10
C ILE A 248 -1.65 6.86 2.72
N VAL A 249 -1.68 8.19 2.62
CA VAL A 249 -2.01 8.89 1.35
C VAL A 249 -1.01 8.62 0.22
N ASN A 250 0.23 8.23 0.55
CA ASN A 250 1.28 7.97 -0.44
C ASN A 250 1.38 6.49 -0.84
N ASP A 251 0.39 5.66 -0.52
CA ASP A 251 0.27 4.28 -1.01
C ASP A 251 -1.07 4.01 -1.72
N PRO A 252 -1.31 4.66 -2.88
CA PRO A 252 -2.57 4.55 -3.61
C PRO A 252 -2.87 3.14 -4.11
N GLY A 253 -1.83 2.36 -4.39
CA GLY A 253 -1.96 1.05 -5.01
C GLY A 253 -2.68 0.07 -4.10
N GLU A 254 -2.18 -0.08 -2.88
CA GLU A 254 -2.77 -0.99 -1.90
C GLU A 254 -4.15 -0.52 -1.42
N ALA A 255 -4.34 0.80 -1.28
CA ALA A 255 -5.65 1.37 -1.01
C ALA A 255 -6.68 0.96 -2.09
N ALA A 256 -6.29 1.01 -3.37
CA ALA A 256 -7.17 0.59 -4.46
C ALA A 256 -7.58 -0.89 -4.35
N GLN A 257 -6.70 -1.77 -3.90
CA GLN A 257 -7.02 -3.18 -3.66
C GLN A 257 -8.11 -3.33 -2.60
N ALA A 258 -7.95 -2.66 -1.45
CA ALA A 258 -8.93 -2.68 -0.38
C ALA A 258 -10.31 -2.15 -0.84
N LYS A 259 -10.33 -1.03 -1.58
CA LYS A 259 -11.57 -0.47 -2.14
C LYS A 259 -12.29 -1.43 -3.07
N ARG A 260 -11.55 -2.10 -3.96
CA ARG A 260 -12.11 -2.89 -5.07
C ARG A 260 -12.48 -4.31 -4.68
N ARG A 261 -11.84 -4.86 -3.65
CA ARG A 261 -12.04 -6.26 -3.22
C ARG A 261 -12.80 -6.43 -1.92
N ILE A 262 -12.70 -5.48 -0.99
CA ILE A 262 -13.44 -5.55 0.29
C ILE A 262 -14.36 -4.35 0.51
N SER A 263 -14.61 -3.56 -0.54
CA SER A 263 -15.51 -2.38 -0.49
C SER A 263 -15.12 -1.34 0.55
N ALA A 264 -13.82 -1.28 0.92
CA ALA A 264 -13.35 -0.43 2.01
C ALA A 264 -13.49 1.06 1.70
N LEU A 265 -13.91 1.82 2.70
CA LEU A 265 -13.77 3.28 2.74
C LEU A 265 -12.36 3.63 3.25
N THR A 266 -11.45 3.91 2.31
CA THR A 266 -10.03 4.20 2.58
C THR A 266 -9.83 5.65 2.99
N LEU A 267 -9.77 5.92 4.29
CA LEU A 267 -9.54 7.26 4.87
C LEU A 267 -8.05 7.58 4.85
N GLY A 268 -7.65 8.52 3.99
CA GLY A 268 -6.26 8.95 3.89
C GLY A 268 -5.71 9.49 5.21
N HIS A 269 -4.51 9.10 5.61
CA HIS A 269 -3.76 9.75 6.69
C HIS A 269 -2.41 10.24 6.20
N ILE A 270 -1.88 11.28 6.86
CA ILE A 270 -0.59 11.87 6.48
C ILE A 270 0.55 10.88 6.75
N PRO A 271 1.63 10.88 5.93
CA PRO A 271 2.86 10.15 6.27
C PRO A 271 3.53 10.78 7.50
N PRO A 272 4.47 10.07 8.16
CA PRO A 272 5.27 10.64 9.25
C PRO A 272 5.92 11.97 8.86
N PRO A 273 6.20 12.86 9.83
CA PRO A 273 7.01 14.05 9.56
C PRO A 273 8.37 13.64 9.02
N LEU A 274 8.91 14.43 8.09
CA LEU A 274 10.28 14.25 7.62
C LEU A 274 11.22 15.10 8.47
N ALA A 275 12.30 14.50 8.96
CA ALA A 275 13.45 15.25 9.47
C ALA A 275 14.50 15.37 8.37
N GLN A 276 15.22 16.49 8.42
CA GLN A 276 16.44 16.63 7.65
C GLN A 276 17.54 15.83 8.32
N SER A 277 18.29 15.08 7.52
CA SER A 277 19.51 14.46 7.97
C SER A 277 20.54 15.52 8.36
N HIS A 278 21.51 15.11 9.16
CA HIS A 278 22.71 15.89 9.43
C HIS A 278 23.89 14.98 9.14
N THR A 279 25.06 15.58 8.91
CA THR A 279 26.29 14.80 8.82
C THR A 279 26.43 13.96 10.09
N PRO A 280 26.43 12.61 9.99
CA PRO A 280 26.64 11.77 11.15
C PRO A 280 27.95 12.15 11.84
N ASP A 281 28.03 12.05 13.17
CA ASP A 281 29.23 12.42 13.94
C ASP A 281 30.51 11.75 13.39
N ALA A 282 30.38 10.52 12.87
CA ALA A 282 31.47 9.77 12.25
C ALA A 282 32.03 10.44 10.97
N PHE A 283 31.21 11.21 10.25
CA PHE A 283 31.57 11.90 9.01
C PHE A 283 31.90 13.38 9.19
N VAL A 284 31.67 13.97 10.38
CA VAL A 284 32.02 15.37 10.67
C VAL A 284 33.51 15.68 10.40
N PRO A 285 34.48 14.82 10.80
CA PRO A 285 35.88 15.08 10.46
C PRO A 285 36.14 15.06 8.94
N LEU A 286 35.40 14.24 8.19
CA LEU A 286 35.50 14.15 6.73
C LEU A 286 34.91 15.37 6.04
N GLU A 287 33.74 15.84 6.49
CA GLU A 287 33.13 17.09 6.04
C GLU A 287 34.05 18.29 6.26
N ASN A 288 34.65 18.42 7.44
CA ASN A 288 35.59 19.51 7.73
C ASN A 288 36.81 19.50 6.78
N LEU A 289 37.34 18.32 6.43
CA LEU A 289 38.45 18.20 5.49
C LEU A 289 38.04 18.58 4.07
N LEU A 290 36.82 18.22 3.64
CA LEU A 290 36.25 18.61 2.34
C LEU A 290 36.04 20.12 2.25
N ASP A 291 35.50 20.74 3.30
CA ASP A 291 35.35 22.20 3.40
C ASP A 291 36.72 22.90 3.36
N GLU A 292 37.72 22.37 4.08
CA GLU A 292 39.08 22.92 4.06
C GLU A 292 39.73 22.78 2.67
N PHE A 293 39.49 21.65 1.99
CA PHE A 293 39.95 21.41 0.63
C PHE A 293 39.33 22.40 -0.36
N SER A 294 38.02 22.61 -0.31
CA SER A 294 37.30 23.58 -1.15
C SER A 294 37.82 25.01 -0.97
N ASN A 295 38.14 25.39 0.26
CA ASN A 295 38.75 26.69 0.58
C ASN A 295 40.23 26.81 0.14
N ALA A 296 40.96 25.71 0.03
CA ALA A 296 42.37 25.69 -0.37
C ALA A 296 42.55 25.59 -1.90
N ASP A 297 41.52 25.15 -2.62
CA ASP A 297 41.57 24.99 -4.08
C ASP A 297 41.76 26.33 -4.79
N GLY A 298 42.75 26.39 -5.69
CA GLY A 298 43.18 27.62 -6.37
C GLY A 298 44.08 28.59 -5.57
N LEU A 299 44.30 28.39 -4.26
CA LEU A 299 45.10 29.29 -3.41
C LEU A 299 46.44 28.70 -2.93
N ASP A 300 46.50 27.40 -2.61
CA ASP A 300 47.76 26.71 -2.19
C ASP A 300 47.81 25.26 -2.69
N PRO A 301 48.50 24.98 -3.81
CA PRO A 301 48.57 23.64 -4.39
C PRO A 301 49.18 22.58 -3.45
N LYS A 302 50.15 22.95 -2.61
CA LYS A 302 50.80 21.97 -1.71
C LYS A 302 49.94 21.62 -0.51
N ARG A 303 49.07 22.54 -0.07
CA ARG A 303 48.08 22.26 0.98
C ARG A 303 46.95 21.42 0.41
N ARG A 304 46.47 21.75 -0.79
CA ARG A 304 45.46 20.99 -1.51
C ARG A 304 45.82 19.52 -1.62
N ASP A 305 47.01 19.19 -2.15
CA ASP A 305 47.40 17.78 -2.36
C ASP A 305 47.46 17.00 -1.03
N ARG A 306 47.88 17.64 0.08
CA ARG A 306 47.86 17.02 1.41
C ARG A 306 46.46 16.79 1.96
N LEU A 307 45.53 17.70 1.69
CA LEU A 307 44.13 17.53 2.07
C LEU A 307 43.47 16.39 1.27
N MET A 308 43.82 16.24 0.00
CA MET A 308 43.35 15.12 -0.83
C MET A 308 43.74 13.77 -0.20
N ASP A 309 45.01 13.60 0.17
CA ASP A 309 45.49 12.38 0.82
C ASP A 309 44.75 12.12 2.16
N GLN A 310 44.56 13.15 2.97
CA GLN A 310 43.84 13.02 4.26
C GLN A 310 42.37 12.67 4.09
N ILE A 311 41.70 13.24 3.08
CA ILE A 311 40.31 12.93 2.75
C ILE A 311 40.19 11.46 2.35
N ARG A 312 41.08 10.97 1.49
CA ARG A 312 41.13 9.57 1.05
C ARG A 312 41.37 8.60 2.21
N ASP A 313 42.40 8.85 3.01
CA ASP A 313 42.74 8.00 4.17
C ASP A 313 41.55 7.88 5.14
N LEU A 314 40.89 9.02 5.42
CA LEU A 314 39.74 9.04 6.31
C LEU A 314 38.52 8.37 5.66
N ALA A 315 38.21 8.65 4.41
CA ALA A 315 37.11 8.02 3.67
C ALA A 315 37.29 6.49 3.58
N GLN A 316 38.52 6.02 3.37
CA GLN A 316 38.84 4.59 3.38
C GLN A 316 38.64 3.98 4.77
N SER A 317 39.09 4.65 5.83
CA SER A 317 38.93 4.17 7.21
C SER A 317 37.46 4.06 7.64
N LEU A 318 36.60 4.92 7.07
CA LEU A 318 35.17 4.96 7.31
C LEU A 318 34.37 4.00 6.43
N GLY A 319 35.00 3.33 5.46
CA GLY A 319 34.34 2.45 4.49
C GLY A 319 33.64 3.17 3.33
N VAL A 320 33.69 4.51 3.29
CA VAL A 320 33.04 5.34 2.26
C VAL A 320 33.58 5.03 0.86
N GLU A 321 34.89 4.81 0.73
CA GLU A 321 35.47 4.43 -0.57
C GLU A 321 34.93 3.08 -1.07
N GLN A 322 34.71 2.13 -0.16
CA GLN A 322 34.15 0.84 -0.51
C GLN A 322 32.69 0.98 -0.96
N ASP A 323 31.89 1.77 -0.23
CA ASP A 323 30.48 2.04 -0.57
C ASP A 323 30.34 2.74 -1.92
N LEU A 324 31.29 3.61 -2.26
CA LEU A 324 31.34 4.34 -3.53
C LEU A 324 32.04 3.58 -4.66
N GLY A 325 32.54 2.37 -4.39
CA GLY A 325 33.31 1.57 -5.35
C GLY A 325 34.57 2.28 -5.86
N ILE A 326 35.20 3.11 -5.02
CA ILE A 326 36.45 3.80 -5.33
C ILE A 326 37.59 2.79 -5.12
N ALA A 327 38.03 2.17 -6.22
CA ALA A 327 39.21 1.29 -6.25
C ALA A 327 40.50 2.09 -6.43
N GLY A 328 41.66 1.43 -6.25
CA GLY A 328 42.98 2.08 -6.21
C GLY A 328 43.47 2.74 -7.51
N ASP A 329 42.75 2.61 -8.61
CA ASP A 329 43.06 3.18 -9.92
C ASP A 329 42.18 4.40 -10.30
N VAL A 330 41.20 4.77 -9.46
CA VAL A 330 40.37 5.95 -9.68
C VAL A 330 41.19 7.23 -9.48
N ASP A 331 41.05 8.18 -10.40
CA ASP A 331 41.70 9.49 -10.31
C ASP A 331 41.35 10.18 -8.97
N GLN A 332 42.34 10.85 -8.38
CA GLN A 332 42.19 11.47 -7.07
C GLN A 332 41.12 12.57 -7.05
N GLY A 333 41.03 13.38 -8.11
CA GLY A 333 39.98 14.41 -8.22
C GLY A 333 38.59 13.81 -8.39
N GLU A 334 38.49 12.72 -9.14
CA GLU A 334 37.25 11.96 -9.30
C GLU A 334 36.80 11.32 -7.98
N ALA A 335 37.72 10.69 -7.24
CA ALA A 335 37.43 10.10 -5.93
C ALA A 335 36.92 11.16 -4.94
N LEU A 336 37.57 12.31 -4.87
CA LEU A 336 37.14 13.43 -4.01
C LEU A 336 35.74 13.94 -4.38
N THR A 337 35.46 14.11 -5.67
CA THR A 337 34.13 14.57 -6.13
C THR A 337 33.02 13.59 -5.72
N ARG A 338 33.31 12.28 -5.78
CA ARG A 338 32.37 11.24 -5.34
C ARG A 338 32.16 11.26 -3.83
N ILE A 339 33.24 11.40 -3.05
CA ILE A 339 33.21 11.47 -1.59
C ILE A 339 32.46 12.72 -1.11
N ASP A 340 32.76 13.89 -1.69
CA ASP A 340 32.09 15.16 -1.40
C ASP A 340 30.59 15.07 -1.64
N ARG A 341 30.21 14.61 -2.84
CA ARG A 341 28.82 14.38 -3.21
C ARG A 341 28.12 13.44 -2.24
N PHE A 342 28.77 12.34 -1.84
CA PHE A 342 28.19 11.39 -0.90
C PHE A 342 27.91 12.01 0.47
N VAL A 343 28.86 12.79 1.00
CA VAL A 343 28.69 13.49 2.29
C VAL A 343 27.58 14.55 2.19
N CYS A 344 27.53 15.31 1.10
CA CYS A 344 26.44 16.26 0.83
C CYS A 344 25.08 15.54 0.69
N ASP A 345 25.00 14.45 -0.07
CA ASP A 345 23.77 13.68 -0.27
C ASP A 345 23.24 13.12 1.07
N ILE A 346 24.13 12.62 1.94
CA ILE A 346 23.75 12.16 3.29
C ILE A 346 23.26 13.30 4.16
N LYS A 347 23.92 14.46 4.12
CA LYS A 347 23.55 15.66 4.89
C LYS A 347 22.21 16.24 4.42
N GLU A 348 21.94 16.22 3.12
CA GLU A 348 20.72 16.78 2.53
C GLU A 348 19.55 15.79 2.48
N ALA A 349 19.80 14.50 2.71
CA ALA A 349 18.76 13.48 2.73
C ALA A 349 17.65 13.79 3.75
N GLN A 350 16.44 13.33 3.45
CA GLN A 350 15.31 13.39 4.36
C GLN A 350 14.86 11.98 4.72
N PHE A 351 14.49 11.77 5.98
CA PHE A 351 13.96 10.51 6.47
C PHE A 351 12.74 10.73 7.36
N ALA A 352 11.92 9.70 7.53
CA ALA A 352 10.76 9.75 8.42
C ALA A 352 11.22 9.81 9.89
N ASP A 353 10.81 10.85 10.61
CA ASP A 353 11.11 11.05 12.02
C ASP A 353 9.95 10.54 12.89
N GLY A 354 10.09 9.31 13.37
CA GLY A 354 9.05 8.62 14.13
C GLY A 354 7.90 8.11 13.25
N LEU A 355 6.70 8.04 13.85
CA LEU A 355 5.50 7.47 13.24
C LEU A 355 4.33 8.44 13.39
N HIS A 356 3.41 8.43 12.42
CA HIS A 356 2.16 9.15 12.53
C HIS A 356 1.23 8.47 13.55
N VAL A 357 0.46 9.26 14.31
CA VAL A 357 -0.66 8.73 15.12
C VAL A 357 -1.93 9.28 14.50
N PHE A 358 -2.85 8.40 14.08
CA PHE A 358 -4.04 8.79 13.33
C PHE A 358 -4.84 9.88 14.06
N GLY A 359 -5.12 10.99 13.37
CA GLY A 359 -5.85 12.11 13.95
C GLY A 359 -5.05 12.94 14.96
N ARG A 360 -3.72 12.78 15.05
CA ARG A 360 -2.80 13.57 15.87
C ARG A 360 -1.65 14.10 14.98
N MET A 361 -0.88 15.08 15.44
CA MET A 361 0.36 15.50 14.78
C MET A 361 1.49 15.50 15.79
N GLY A 362 2.57 14.75 15.51
CA GLY A 362 3.73 14.67 16.40
C GLY A 362 3.41 14.19 17.82
N TYR A 363 4.40 14.26 18.70
CA TYR A 363 4.27 13.90 20.12
C TYR A 363 3.62 15.01 20.99
N GLU A 364 3.36 16.19 20.41
CA GLU A 364 2.84 17.37 21.11
C GLU A 364 1.58 17.94 20.41
N GLY A 365 0.47 17.20 20.47
CA GLY A 365 -0.90 17.73 20.58
C GLY A 365 -1.38 18.86 19.64
N ASP A 366 -0.84 19.05 18.43
CA ASP A 366 -1.19 20.21 17.60
C ASP A 366 -2.37 20.01 16.61
N GLN A 367 -3.05 21.13 16.35
CA GLN A 367 -4.33 21.35 15.70
C GLN A 367 -4.26 21.43 14.16
N SER A 368 -3.41 20.63 13.49
CA SER A 368 -3.31 20.71 12.02
C SER A 368 -4.65 20.35 11.35
N LEU A 369 -4.90 20.96 10.19
CA LEU A 369 -6.10 20.68 9.39
C LEU A 369 -6.17 19.19 8.99
N ALA A 370 -5.02 18.54 8.80
CA ALA A 370 -4.92 17.11 8.50
C ALA A 370 -5.42 16.24 9.66
N ALA A 371 -4.89 16.44 10.88
CA ALA A 371 -5.31 15.68 12.06
C ALA A 371 -6.78 15.92 12.45
N HIS A 372 -7.29 17.15 12.28
CA HIS A 372 -8.73 17.41 12.43
C HIS A 372 -9.56 16.65 11.41
N SER A 373 -9.19 16.74 10.12
CA SER A 373 -9.92 16.10 9.04
C SER A 373 -9.89 14.56 9.13
N GLU A 374 -8.78 13.97 9.60
CA GLU A 374 -8.68 12.53 9.89
C GLU A 374 -9.70 12.08 10.97
N ARG A 375 -9.77 12.81 12.09
CA ARG A 375 -10.74 12.54 13.17
C ARG A 375 -12.17 12.70 12.70
N ASP A 376 -12.45 13.81 12.01
CA ASP A 376 -13.79 14.11 11.50
C ASP A 376 -14.21 13.09 10.45
N GLY A 377 -13.28 12.67 9.59
CA GLY A 377 -13.49 11.63 8.58
C GLY A 377 -13.85 10.29 9.21
N LEU A 378 -13.13 9.87 10.26
CA LEU A 378 -13.42 8.64 11.01
C LEU A 378 -14.79 8.70 11.68
N ARG A 379 -15.08 9.78 12.44
CA ARG A 379 -16.38 9.96 13.10
C ARG A 379 -17.53 9.96 12.09
N THR A 380 -17.36 10.67 10.98
CA THR A 380 -18.37 10.74 9.91
C THR A 380 -18.59 9.37 9.27
N ALA A 381 -17.52 8.59 9.05
CA ALA A 381 -17.60 7.24 8.50
C ALA A 381 -18.32 6.27 9.46
N LEU A 382 -18.02 6.32 10.76
CA LEU A 382 -18.69 5.51 11.79
C LEU A 382 -20.15 5.92 12.02
N CYS A 383 -20.56 7.11 11.58
CA CYS A 383 -21.98 7.50 11.49
C CYS A 383 -22.63 7.10 10.15
N GLY A 384 -21.97 6.27 9.32
CA GLY A 384 -22.48 5.84 8.02
C GLY A 384 -22.70 6.96 7.01
N ARG A 385 -22.04 8.12 7.19
CA ARG A 385 -22.23 9.30 6.33
C ARG A 385 -21.18 9.36 5.22
N ARG A 386 -21.51 10.12 4.16
CA ARG A 386 -20.63 10.33 3.01
C ARG A 386 -19.35 11.05 3.43
N ILE A 387 -18.22 10.51 2.98
CA ILE A 387 -16.90 11.15 3.03
C ILE A 387 -16.55 11.70 1.66
N ALA A 388 -15.99 12.91 1.62
CA ALA A 388 -15.49 13.50 0.38
C ALA A 388 -14.30 12.68 -0.16
N SER A 389 -14.20 12.57 -1.49
CA SER A 389 -13.05 11.95 -2.12
C SER A 389 -11.81 12.84 -2.06
N GLY A 390 -10.63 12.23 -2.07
CA GLY A 390 -9.35 12.93 -2.08
C GLY A 390 -8.30 12.19 -2.91
N PRO A 391 -7.41 12.91 -3.61
CA PRO A 391 -6.35 12.27 -4.36
C PRO A 391 -5.34 11.63 -3.40
N ALA A 392 -4.68 10.59 -3.87
CA ALA A 392 -3.52 10.01 -3.22
C ALA A 392 -2.22 10.51 -3.87
N GLY A 393 -1.13 10.50 -3.10
CA GLY A 393 0.18 11.02 -3.46
C GLY A 393 1.00 11.40 -2.22
N SER A 394 2.29 11.66 -2.41
CA SER A 394 3.15 12.12 -1.32
C SER A 394 3.11 13.66 -1.22
N PRO A 395 2.63 14.24 -0.09
CA PRO A 395 2.67 15.69 0.10
C PRO A 395 4.10 16.24 0.07
N TYR A 396 5.08 15.43 0.48
CA TYR A 396 6.51 15.78 0.45
C TYR A 396 7.12 15.78 -0.96
N ARG A 397 6.39 15.30 -1.98
CA ARG A 397 6.78 15.39 -3.40
C ARG A 397 5.96 16.45 -4.16
N GLY A 398 5.52 17.50 -3.46
CA GLY A 398 4.81 18.63 -4.07
C GLY A 398 3.32 18.41 -4.33
N ARG A 399 2.76 17.24 -3.99
CA ARG A 399 1.32 16.95 -4.10
C ARG A 399 0.52 17.56 -2.96
N SER A 400 0.48 18.89 -2.89
CA SER A 400 -0.26 19.63 -1.86
C SER A 400 -1.79 19.42 -1.95
N ASP A 401 -2.29 19.00 -3.12
CA ASP A 401 -3.69 18.66 -3.39
C ASP A 401 -4.21 17.46 -2.58
N VAL A 402 -3.31 16.63 -2.02
CA VAL A 402 -3.67 15.52 -1.10
C VAL A 402 -4.07 16.02 0.27
N LEU A 403 -3.76 17.26 0.63
CA LEU A 403 -4.17 17.89 1.88
C LEU A 403 -5.52 18.62 1.71
N PRO A 404 -6.38 18.66 2.75
CA PRO A 404 -6.24 17.89 3.99
C PRO A 404 -6.43 16.39 3.76
N THR A 405 -5.82 15.58 4.64
CA THR A 405 -6.08 14.14 4.74
C THR A 405 -7.46 13.88 5.36
N GLY A 406 -7.79 12.66 5.75
CA GLY A 406 -9.13 12.28 6.24
C GLY A 406 -10.20 12.13 5.16
N ARG A 407 -9.78 12.10 3.89
CA ARG A 407 -10.66 11.94 2.71
C ARG A 407 -10.63 10.53 2.17
N ASN A 408 -11.69 10.14 1.46
CA ASN A 408 -11.79 8.83 0.81
C ASN A 408 -10.87 8.78 -0.42
N LEU A 409 -9.77 8.06 -0.34
CA LEU A 409 -8.75 8.05 -1.40
C LEU A 409 -9.27 7.55 -2.74
N PHE A 410 -8.85 8.17 -3.84
CA PHE A 410 -9.03 7.62 -5.19
C PHE A 410 -7.69 7.41 -5.89
N SER A 411 -7.68 6.45 -6.81
CA SER A 411 -6.52 6.12 -7.65
C SER A 411 -6.50 6.96 -8.94
N VAL A 412 -5.47 6.80 -9.76
CA VAL A 412 -5.33 7.54 -11.04
C VAL A 412 -6.18 6.91 -12.15
N ASP A 413 -6.59 7.71 -13.16
CA ASP A 413 -7.19 7.18 -14.39
C ASP A 413 -6.13 6.34 -15.13
N PRO A 414 -6.29 5.01 -15.26
CA PRO A 414 -5.29 4.16 -15.92
C PRO A 414 -5.13 4.48 -17.40
N LEU A 415 -6.15 5.10 -18.03
CA LEU A 415 -6.04 5.54 -19.42
C LEU A 415 -5.18 6.79 -19.59
N SER A 416 -4.79 7.44 -18.49
CA SER A 416 -3.95 8.64 -18.51
C SER A 416 -2.50 8.37 -18.09
N VAL A 417 -2.05 7.12 -18.17
CA VAL A 417 -0.72 6.66 -17.74
C VAL A 417 0.03 5.99 -18.90
N PRO A 418 1.26 6.43 -19.26
CA PRO A 418 1.98 7.53 -18.63
C PRO A 418 1.42 8.92 -19.00
N SER A 419 1.54 9.87 -18.08
CA SER A 419 1.30 11.28 -18.39
C SER A 419 2.37 11.83 -19.33
N ARG A 420 2.13 12.98 -19.97
CA ARG A 420 3.14 13.64 -20.82
C ARG A 420 4.43 13.96 -20.06
N ALA A 421 4.31 14.52 -18.86
CA ALA A 421 5.45 14.84 -18.01
C ALA A 421 6.21 13.57 -17.56
N ALA A 422 5.49 12.50 -17.21
CA ALA A 422 6.10 11.21 -16.89
C ALA A 422 6.81 10.60 -18.10
N TYR A 423 6.30 10.79 -19.32
CA TYR A 423 6.97 10.35 -20.54
C TYR A 423 8.30 11.07 -20.77
N GLU A 424 8.30 12.41 -20.66
CA GLU A 424 9.53 13.20 -20.77
C GLU A 424 10.58 12.79 -19.73
N GLN A 425 10.15 12.55 -18.49
CA GLN A 425 11.03 12.09 -17.42
C GLN A 425 11.53 10.66 -17.67
N GLY A 426 10.66 9.76 -18.14
CA GLY A 426 11.02 8.40 -18.55
C GLY A 426 12.07 8.36 -19.66
N CYS A 427 12.00 9.27 -20.64
CA CYS A 427 13.05 9.41 -21.66
C CYS A 427 14.41 9.78 -21.03
N LYS A 428 14.44 10.74 -20.10
CA LYS A 428 15.68 11.11 -19.40
C LYS A 428 16.23 9.94 -18.58
N LEU A 429 15.37 9.20 -17.87
CA LEU A 429 15.77 8.01 -17.11
C LEU A 429 16.36 6.93 -18.02
N ALA A 430 15.74 6.69 -19.18
CA ALA A 430 16.26 5.74 -20.17
C ALA A 430 17.64 6.17 -20.69
N ASP A 431 17.81 7.44 -21.01
CA ASP A 431 19.09 7.96 -21.52
C ASP A 431 20.20 7.90 -20.46
N GLU A 432 19.91 8.24 -19.19
CA GLU A 432 20.86 8.09 -18.09
C GLU A 432 21.26 6.63 -17.87
N LEU A 433 20.28 5.71 -17.87
CA LEU A 433 20.53 4.28 -17.72
C LEU A 433 21.46 3.76 -18.82
N VAL A 434 21.16 4.13 -20.07
CA VAL A 434 21.96 3.71 -21.23
C VAL A 434 23.34 4.33 -21.20
N ARG A 435 23.44 5.63 -20.88
CA ARG A 435 24.73 6.33 -20.75
C ARG A 435 25.60 5.65 -19.71
N ARG A 436 25.02 5.33 -18.54
CA ARG A 436 25.76 4.65 -17.48
C ARG A 436 26.24 3.27 -17.92
N HIS A 437 25.38 2.48 -18.56
CA HIS A 437 25.77 1.16 -19.07
C HIS A 437 26.91 1.24 -20.11
N LEU A 438 26.86 2.22 -21.02
CA LEU A 438 27.93 2.47 -21.98
C LEU A 438 29.26 2.85 -21.31
N GLN A 439 29.22 3.67 -20.27
CA GLN A 439 30.41 4.04 -19.51
C GLN A 439 31.04 2.84 -18.81
N ASP A 440 30.20 1.96 -18.24
CA ASP A 440 30.67 0.81 -17.46
C ASP A 440 31.10 -0.38 -18.36
N HIS A 441 30.51 -0.54 -19.55
CA HIS A 441 30.66 -1.75 -20.38
C HIS A 441 31.11 -1.51 -21.83
N GLY A 442 31.08 -0.28 -22.33
CA GLY A 442 31.55 0.08 -23.67
C GLY A 442 30.65 -0.33 -24.85
N ASP A 443 29.49 -0.92 -24.59
CA ASP A 443 28.48 -1.29 -25.60
C ASP A 443 27.06 -1.06 -25.06
N TRP A 444 26.05 -1.07 -25.94
CA TRP A 444 24.65 -0.85 -25.57
C TRP A 444 24.08 -2.03 -24.78
N PRO A 445 23.17 -1.79 -23.81
CA PRO A 445 22.45 -2.88 -23.18
C PRO A 445 21.56 -3.58 -24.20
N LYS A 446 21.60 -4.91 -24.26
CA LYS A 446 20.79 -5.68 -25.22
C LYS A 446 19.35 -5.88 -24.76
N SER A 447 19.18 -6.13 -23.46
CA SER A 447 17.89 -6.41 -22.83
C SER A 447 17.89 -5.97 -21.37
N LEU A 448 16.74 -5.51 -20.89
CA LEU A 448 16.52 -5.13 -19.50
C LEU A 448 15.24 -5.78 -18.96
N VAL A 449 15.22 -6.08 -17.68
CA VAL A 449 13.99 -6.40 -16.95
C VAL A 449 13.59 -5.16 -16.16
N VAL A 450 12.35 -4.69 -16.37
CA VAL A 450 11.79 -3.55 -15.66
C VAL A 450 10.65 -4.05 -14.78
N ASP A 451 10.82 -3.93 -13.46
CA ASP A 451 9.78 -4.24 -12.49
C ASP A 451 8.75 -3.09 -12.43
N LEU A 452 7.50 -3.40 -12.80
CA LEU A 452 6.38 -2.45 -12.77
C LEU A 452 5.48 -2.74 -11.57
N TRP A 453 5.48 -1.80 -10.62
CA TRP A 453 4.64 -1.84 -9.43
C TRP A 453 3.51 -0.83 -9.54
N GLY A 454 2.26 -1.28 -9.40
CA GLY A 454 1.09 -0.40 -9.52
C GLY A 454 1.16 0.85 -8.62
N SER A 455 1.61 0.72 -7.37
CA SER A 455 1.77 1.85 -6.45
C SER A 455 2.84 2.85 -6.93
N ALA A 456 3.96 2.37 -7.49
CA ALA A 456 4.98 3.25 -8.07
C ALA A 456 4.41 4.03 -9.27
N THR A 457 3.78 3.31 -10.21
CA THR A 457 3.15 3.89 -11.40
C THR A 457 2.10 4.95 -11.05
N MET A 458 1.28 4.70 -10.03
CA MET A 458 0.27 5.67 -9.58
C MET A 458 0.89 6.92 -8.96
N ARG A 459 2.06 6.81 -8.30
CA ARG A 459 2.76 7.95 -7.69
C ARG A 459 3.51 8.81 -8.70
N THR A 460 4.12 8.18 -9.70
CA THR A 460 4.95 8.84 -10.72
C THR A 460 4.15 9.22 -11.96
N ALA A 461 2.88 8.83 -12.03
CA ALA A 461 2.09 8.86 -13.27
C ALA A 461 2.75 8.09 -14.42
N GLY A 462 3.51 7.02 -14.09
CA GLY A 462 4.07 6.05 -15.02
C GLY A 462 5.47 6.35 -15.55
N GLU A 463 6.35 6.99 -14.77
CA GLU A 463 7.75 7.28 -15.21
C GLU A 463 8.52 6.01 -15.57
N GLU A 464 8.39 4.95 -14.77
CA GLU A 464 9.07 3.67 -15.01
C GLU A 464 8.51 2.92 -16.22
N PHE A 465 7.19 3.01 -16.46
CA PHE A 465 6.59 2.48 -17.68
C PHE A 465 6.99 3.30 -18.92
N ALA A 466 7.05 4.63 -18.79
CA ALA A 466 7.54 5.52 -19.83
C ALA A 466 9.01 5.26 -20.19
N MET A 467 9.87 5.00 -19.19
CA MET A 467 11.27 4.61 -19.42
C MET A 467 11.34 3.34 -20.29
N ALA A 468 10.53 2.32 -19.99
CA ALA A 468 10.47 1.12 -20.82
C ALA A 468 10.01 1.40 -22.26
N LEU A 469 8.98 2.23 -22.45
CA LEU A 469 8.54 2.67 -23.78
C LEU A 469 9.66 3.42 -24.53
N ALA A 470 10.38 4.31 -23.84
CA ALA A 470 11.49 5.06 -24.41
C ALA A 470 12.63 4.12 -24.84
N LEU A 471 13.02 3.14 -24.03
CA LEU A 471 14.03 2.13 -24.35
C LEU A 471 13.69 1.36 -25.65
N LEU A 472 12.41 0.99 -25.81
CA LEU A 472 11.87 0.34 -27.01
C LEU A 472 11.75 1.27 -28.23
N GLY A 473 11.87 2.59 -28.04
CA GLY A 473 11.65 3.60 -29.07
C GLY A 473 10.18 3.78 -29.43
N VAL A 474 9.31 3.78 -28.42
CA VAL A 474 7.85 3.93 -28.52
C VAL A 474 7.43 5.23 -27.84
N ARG A 475 6.48 5.95 -28.44
CA ARG A 475 5.89 7.18 -27.91
C ARG A 475 4.38 6.99 -27.71
N PRO A 476 3.81 7.30 -26.54
CA PRO A 476 2.37 7.35 -26.36
C PRO A 476 1.73 8.45 -27.21
N VAL A 477 0.50 8.23 -27.68
CA VAL A 477 -0.33 9.22 -28.36
C VAL A 477 -1.49 9.56 -27.45
N TRP A 478 -1.59 10.83 -27.05
CA TRP A 478 -2.66 11.33 -26.19
C TRP A 478 -3.77 11.98 -27.02
N ALA A 479 -5.02 11.78 -26.60
CA ALA A 479 -6.19 12.39 -27.23
C ALA A 479 -6.15 13.92 -27.10
N GLU A 480 -6.65 14.62 -28.12
CA GLU A 480 -6.79 16.07 -28.06
C GLU A 480 -7.75 16.49 -26.93
N GLY A 481 -7.35 17.45 -26.11
CA GLY A 481 -8.16 17.97 -24.99
C GLY A 481 -8.21 17.06 -23.75
N SER A 482 -7.43 15.97 -23.69
CA SER A 482 -7.33 15.14 -22.48
C SER A 482 -5.93 14.55 -22.30
N GLU A 483 -5.65 14.05 -21.10
CA GLU A 483 -4.43 13.27 -20.81
C GLU A 483 -4.60 11.77 -21.11
N ARG A 484 -5.69 11.35 -21.78
CA ARG A 484 -5.90 9.93 -22.09
C ARG A 484 -5.10 9.50 -23.31
N ILE A 485 -4.51 8.32 -23.22
CA ILE A 485 -3.78 7.69 -24.31
C ILE A 485 -4.75 6.97 -25.24
N THR A 486 -4.63 7.25 -26.53
CA THR A 486 -5.44 6.65 -27.61
C THR A 486 -4.65 5.68 -28.48
N GLY A 487 -3.32 5.68 -28.36
CA GLY A 487 -2.46 4.79 -29.13
C GLY A 487 -0.99 5.00 -28.82
N THR A 488 -0.15 4.42 -29.67
CA THR A 488 1.30 4.55 -29.61
C THR A 488 1.87 4.75 -31.01
N GLU A 489 3.03 5.40 -31.08
CA GLU A 489 3.81 5.63 -32.28
C GLU A 489 5.20 5.01 -32.12
N ILE A 490 5.71 4.42 -33.19
CA ILE A 490 7.09 3.89 -33.24
C ILE A 490 8.02 5.01 -33.72
N ILE A 491 8.96 5.42 -32.87
CA ILE A 491 9.95 6.45 -33.20
C ILE A 491 10.89 5.91 -34.28
N PRO A 492 11.10 6.59 -35.42
CA PRO A 492 12.04 6.15 -36.44
C PRO A 492 13.47 6.00 -35.90
N LEU A 493 14.21 4.98 -36.34
CA LEU A 493 15.60 4.78 -35.90
C LEU A 493 16.52 5.97 -36.22
N ALA A 494 16.21 6.76 -37.26
CA ALA A 494 16.96 7.96 -37.60
C ALA A 494 16.82 9.10 -36.57
N GLU A 495 15.79 9.06 -35.72
CA GLU A 495 15.59 9.99 -34.61
C GLU A 495 16.22 9.47 -33.30
N MET A 496 16.78 8.25 -33.30
CA MET A 496 17.37 7.64 -32.13
C MET A 496 18.90 7.57 -32.28
N ASP A 497 19.64 8.14 -31.33
CA ASP A 497 21.12 8.05 -31.28
C ASP A 497 21.63 6.69 -30.73
N ARG A 498 20.76 5.68 -30.72
CA ARG A 498 21.02 4.35 -30.16
C ARG A 498 20.11 3.29 -30.79
N PRO A 499 20.47 1.99 -30.71
CA PRO A 499 19.53 0.92 -31.03
C PRO A 499 18.33 0.93 -30.06
N ARG A 500 17.24 0.27 -30.50
CA ARG A 500 16.16 -0.12 -29.58
C ARG A 500 16.71 -1.16 -28.62
N ILE A 501 16.36 -1.01 -27.35
CA ILE A 501 16.78 -1.91 -26.28
C ILE A 501 15.58 -2.76 -25.90
N ASP A 502 15.76 -4.07 -25.87
CA ASP A 502 14.68 -4.98 -25.49
C ASP A 502 14.32 -4.79 -24.02
N ALA A 503 13.03 -4.84 -23.69
CA ALA A 503 12.51 -4.59 -22.36
C ALA A 503 11.48 -5.66 -21.98
N THR A 504 11.83 -6.47 -20.99
CA THR A 504 10.91 -7.42 -20.36
C THR A 504 10.25 -6.74 -19.16
N LEU A 505 8.92 -6.64 -19.19
CA LEU A 505 8.15 -6.07 -18.08
C LEU A 505 7.75 -7.16 -17.10
N ARG A 506 8.19 -7.04 -15.84
CA ARG A 506 7.69 -7.86 -14.74
C ARG A 506 6.66 -7.05 -13.95
N ILE A 507 5.40 -7.38 -14.13
CA ILE A 507 4.27 -6.61 -13.59
C ILE A 507 3.81 -7.25 -12.28
N SER A 508 3.62 -6.44 -11.23
CA SER A 508 2.99 -6.89 -9.98
C SER A 508 1.55 -7.34 -10.21
N GLY A 509 0.98 -8.18 -9.32
CA GLY A 509 -0.42 -8.63 -9.45
C GLY A 509 -1.50 -7.56 -9.22
N LEU A 510 -1.10 -6.34 -8.82
CA LEU A 510 -1.96 -5.19 -8.51
C LEU A 510 -2.40 -4.42 -9.76
#